data_AF-A0A7S1K2M1-F1
#
_entry.id   AF-A0A7S1K2M1-F1
#
_cell.length_a   1.000
_cell.length_b   1.000
_cell.length_c   1.000
_cell.angle_alpha   90.00
_cell.angle_beta   90.00
_cell.angle_gamma   90.00
#
_symmetry.space_group_name_H-M   'P 1'
#
loop_
_entity.id
_entity.type
_entity.pdbx_description
1 polymer ?
#
loop_
_entity_poly.entity_id
_entity_poly.type
_entity_poly.pdbx_seq_one_letter_code
_entity_poly.pdbx_strand_id
1 'polypeptide(L)'
;GVLSAPDDIKSSLASGVWILPSLIRHARYDRNAIWYVVGDLLVVRCVRPISGGGGVTADYFDDGYVFDANDCVDNGDAISMAERWAIPSPVQHYERHSQEAITAISMEIHRVTTLRRGGTSRTAVQRDWDALVRKVETLQQSMPSDVPTMGASQLHIFRGALLAGLGRHEEASEAAIEAVKTARAVRSIAVEDCRCLSTAVRSAPHGSQLCHVMLEELRSTCALLLGTREAATIIFLNEQS
;
A
#
# COMPACT_ATOMS: atom_id res chain seq x y z
N GLY A 1 6.78 20.63 -21.70
CA GLY A 1 7.88 20.42 -20.75
C GLY A 1 7.55 19.22 -19.93
N VAL A 2 8.26 18.12 -20.15
CA VAL A 2 8.04 16.85 -19.45
C VAL A 2 8.66 17.01 -18.07
N LEU A 3 7.81 17.16 -17.05
CA LEU A 3 8.25 17.05 -15.67
C LEU A 3 8.50 15.56 -15.40
N SER A 4 9.74 15.15 -15.63
CA SER A 4 10.30 13.92 -15.08
C SER A 4 10.14 14.00 -13.57
N ALA A 5 9.33 13.11 -12.99
CA ALA A 5 9.34 12.91 -11.56
C ALA A 5 10.77 12.46 -11.18
N PRO A 6 11.41 13.07 -10.17
CA PRO A 6 12.69 12.59 -9.70
C PRO A 6 12.46 11.23 -9.03
N ASP A 7 12.74 10.18 -9.79
CA ASP A 7 13.13 8.86 -9.32
C ASP A 7 14.35 9.01 -8.41
N ASP A 8 14.18 9.40 -7.15
CA ASP A 8 15.22 9.30 -6.12
C ASP A 8 14.60 9.45 -4.71
N ILE A 9 13.70 8.54 -4.37
CA ILE A 9 13.88 7.82 -3.10
C ILE A 9 14.36 6.45 -3.52
N LYS A 10 15.63 6.35 -3.93
CA LYS A 10 16.36 5.11 -3.68
C LYS A 10 16.27 4.91 -2.18
N SER A 11 15.32 4.09 -1.76
CA SER A 11 15.50 3.25 -0.59
C SER A 11 16.86 2.60 -0.80
N SER A 12 17.94 3.22 -0.30
CA SER A 12 19.08 2.43 0.09
C SER A 12 18.46 1.46 1.08
N LEU A 13 18.26 0.21 0.65
CA LEU A 13 17.85 -0.87 1.53
C LEU A 13 18.93 -0.89 2.60
N ALA A 14 18.66 -0.20 3.72
CA ALA A 14 19.49 -0.25 4.89
C ALA A 14 19.33 -1.68 5.38
N SER A 15 20.22 -2.56 4.92
CA SER A 15 20.33 -3.91 5.40
C SER A 15 21.23 -3.87 6.63
N GLY A 16 20.78 -4.50 7.70
CA GLY A 16 21.44 -4.45 8.99
C GLY A 16 20.97 -5.58 9.89
N VAL A 17 21.75 -5.85 10.93
CA VAL A 17 21.39 -6.81 11.96
C VAL A 17 21.03 -6.03 13.22
N TRP A 18 19.75 -6.00 13.55
CA TRP A 18 19.27 -5.38 14.78
C TRP A 18 18.92 -6.46 15.81
N ILE A 19 19.88 -6.75 16.69
CA ILE A 19 19.81 -7.86 17.65
C ILE A 19 18.53 -7.82 18.51
N LEU A 20 18.16 -6.63 19.01
CA LEU A 20 16.97 -6.48 19.87
C LEU A 20 15.65 -6.70 19.09
N PRO A 21 15.41 -6.01 17.95
CA PRO A 21 14.27 -6.30 17.07
C PRO A 21 14.15 -7.76 16.62
N SER A 22 15.26 -8.50 16.46
CA SER A 22 15.22 -9.93 16.12
C SER A 22 14.54 -10.82 17.17
N LEU A 23 14.28 -10.31 18.38
CA LEU A 23 13.53 -11.02 19.43
C LEU A 23 12.01 -10.85 19.32
N ILE A 24 11.53 -9.89 18.54
CA ILE A 24 10.10 -9.63 18.31
C ILE A 24 9.53 -10.80 17.54
N ARG A 25 8.35 -11.30 17.89
CA ARG A 25 7.73 -12.44 17.21
C ARG A 25 6.90 -12.00 16.01
N HIS A 26 6.80 -12.88 15.02
CA HIS A 26 5.92 -12.69 13.88
C HIS A 26 4.44 -12.92 14.22
N ALA A 27 3.54 -12.07 13.75
CA ALA A 27 2.09 -12.24 13.92
C ALA A 27 1.22 -11.76 12.74
N ARG A 28 1.79 -11.50 11.55
CA ARG A 28 1.08 -10.93 10.38
C ARG A 28 0.17 -9.75 10.77
N TYR A 29 -1.11 -9.82 10.40
CA TYR A 29 -2.10 -8.79 10.61
C TYR A 29 -2.54 -8.64 12.08
N ASP A 30 -2.25 -9.63 12.94
CA ASP A 30 -2.53 -9.57 14.40
C ASP A 30 -1.40 -8.89 15.20
N ARG A 31 -0.34 -8.42 14.53
CA ARG A 31 0.80 -7.74 15.15
C ARG A 31 0.42 -6.55 16.04
N ASN A 32 1.10 -6.32 17.15
CA ASN A 32 0.83 -5.13 17.98
C ASN A 32 1.84 -4.00 17.80
N ALA A 33 2.89 -4.22 17.02
CA ALA A 33 3.87 -3.22 16.64
C ALA A 33 4.19 -3.26 15.14
N ILE A 34 4.67 -2.13 14.64
CA ILE A 34 5.34 -2.01 13.35
C ILE A 34 6.78 -1.58 13.57
N TRP A 35 7.61 -1.78 12.55
CA TRP A 35 8.93 -1.18 12.49
C TRP A 35 9.14 -0.46 11.16
N TYR A 36 10.07 0.49 11.16
CA TYR A 36 10.57 1.14 9.96
C TYR A 36 11.95 1.73 10.25
N VAL A 37 12.73 2.01 9.20
CA VAL A 37 14.09 2.54 9.31
C VAL A 37 14.10 4.02 8.96
N VAL A 38 14.78 4.83 9.78
CA VAL A 38 15.04 6.25 9.54
C VAL A 38 16.54 6.48 9.66
N GLY A 39 17.21 6.68 8.52
CA GLY A 39 18.68 6.73 8.48
C GLY A 39 19.27 5.38 8.89
N ASP A 40 20.03 5.35 9.97
CA ASP A 40 20.65 4.17 10.59
C ASP A 40 19.84 3.62 11.79
N LEU A 41 18.73 4.27 12.15
CA LEU A 41 17.89 3.89 13.28
C LEU A 41 16.73 3.01 12.84
N LEU A 42 16.56 1.86 13.49
CA LEU A 42 15.32 1.10 13.41
C LEU A 42 14.38 1.53 14.53
N VAL A 43 13.21 2.03 14.14
CA VAL A 43 12.17 2.50 15.04
C VAL A 43 11.11 1.42 15.16
N VAL A 44 10.76 1.04 16.39
CA VAL A 44 9.64 0.13 16.69
C VAL A 44 8.52 0.93 17.36
N ARG A 45 7.31 0.84 16.81
CA ARG A 45 6.14 1.59 17.29
C ARG A 45 4.98 0.65 17.57
N CYS A 46 4.39 0.81 18.74
CA CYS A 46 3.14 0.15 19.09
C CYS A 46 1.99 0.73 18.26
N VAL A 47 1.18 -0.16 17.65
CA VAL A 47 0.00 0.18 16.84
C VAL A 47 -1.29 -0.42 17.38
N ARG A 48 -1.19 -1.21 18.46
CA ARG A 48 -2.30 -1.77 19.24
C ARG A 48 -1.91 -1.83 20.72
N PRO A 49 -2.83 -1.61 21.68
CA PRO A 49 -2.50 -1.66 23.11
C PRO A 49 -1.79 -2.95 23.51
N ILE A 50 -0.75 -2.83 24.33
CA ILE A 50 0.03 -3.96 24.86
C ILE A 50 -0.14 -3.97 26.37
N SER A 51 -0.72 -5.05 26.91
CA SER A 51 -0.86 -5.24 28.35
C SER A 51 0.51 -5.40 29.02
N GLY A 52 0.63 -5.03 30.30
CA GLY A 52 1.87 -5.25 31.06
C GLY A 52 2.29 -6.72 31.04
N GLY A 53 3.54 -6.98 30.65
CA GLY A 53 4.07 -8.35 30.46
C GLY A 53 3.67 -9.02 29.15
N GLY A 54 2.87 -8.36 28.30
CA GLY A 54 2.52 -8.83 26.96
C GLY A 54 3.71 -8.79 26.01
N GLY A 55 3.79 -9.77 25.11
CA GLY A 55 4.84 -9.82 24.09
C GLY A 55 4.62 -8.79 22.98
N VAL A 56 5.72 -8.26 22.44
CA VAL A 56 5.71 -7.43 21.23
C VAL A 56 5.74 -8.33 20.01
N THR A 57 4.88 -8.05 19.03
CA THR A 57 4.77 -8.78 17.77
C THR A 57 4.79 -7.83 16.57
N ALA A 58 5.37 -8.28 15.46
CA ALA A 58 5.50 -7.51 14.22
C ALA A 58 5.12 -8.35 13.00
N ASP A 59 4.98 -7.69 11.85
CA ASP A 59 4.99 -8.35 10.56
C ASP A 59 6.42 -8.46 10.05
N TYR A 60 6.76 -9.60 9.47
CA TYR A 60 8.06 -9.78 8.82
C TYR A 60 7.99 -9.57 7.32
N PHE A 61 6.78 -9.66 6.77
CA PHE A 61 6.57 -9.44 5.35
C PHE A 61 6.16 -7.99 5.15
N ASP A 62 6.61 -7.46 4.02
CA ASP A 62 6.11 -6.18 3.54
C ASP A 62 4.68 -6.41 3.02
N ASP A 63 3.70 -5.76 3.64
CA ASP A 63 2.32 -5.69 3.12
C ASP A 63 2.22 -4.65 1.99
N GLY A 64 3.37 -4.20 1.47
CA GLY A 64 3.57 -3.20 0.45
C GLY A 64 2.56 -3.31 -0.68
N TYR A 65 1.96 -2.17 -0.99
CA TYR A 65 1.09 -2.05 -2.14
C TYR A 65 1.92 -2.23 -3.40
N VAL A 66 1.47 -3.17 -4.24
CA VAL A 66 2.07 -3.40 -5.55
C VAL A 66 1.79 -2.18 -6.43
N PHE A 67 2.73 -1.23 -6.48
CA PHE A 67 2.65 -0.05 -7.33
C PHE A 67 3.48 -0.21 -8.61
N ASP A 68 4.44 -1.15 -8.62
CA ASP A 68 5.22 -1.57 -9.78
C ASP A 68 5.11 -3.10 -10.00
N ALA A 69 5.30 -3.61 -11.22
CA ALA A 69 5.38 -5.07 -11.43
C ALA A 69 6.66 -5.69 -10.88
N ASN A 70 7.68 -4.89 -10.58
CA ASN A 70 8.79 -5.36 -9.77
C ASN A 70 8.35 -5.66 -8.32
N ASP A 71 7.24 -5.07 -7.86
CA ASP A 71 6.59 -5.37 -6.58
C ASP A 71 5.60 -6.54 -6.68
N CYS A 72 5.37 -7.10 -7.89
CA CYS A 72 4.78 -8.44 -8.03
C CYS A 72 5.84 -9.46 -7.60
N VAL A 73 6.27 -9.38 -6.34
CA VAL A 73 7.28 -10.25 -5.76
C VAL A 73 6.75 -11.67 -5.86
N ASP A 74 7.57 -12.56 -6.39
CA ASP A 74 7.35 -13.99 -6.21
C ASP A 74 7.32 -14.25 -4.71
N ASN A 75 6.11 -14.42 -4.16
CA ASN A 75 5.93 -14.78 -2.76
C ASN A 75 6.57 -16.13 -2.45
N GLY A 76 7.10 -16.89 -3.42
CA GLY A 76 7.79 -18.16 -3.24
C GLY A 76 8.89 -18.09 -2.17
N ASP A 77 9.73 -17.06 -2.17
CA ASP A 77 10.78 -16.90 -1.15
C ASP A 77 10.19 -16.62 0.24
N ALA A 78 9.16 -15.77 0.30
CA ALA A 78 8.48 -15.41 1.53
C ALA A 78 7.68 -16.60 2.12
N ILE A 79 7.03 -17.40 1.26
CA ILE A 79 6.32 -18.63 1.61
C ILE A 79 7.32 -19.68 2.10
N SER A 80 8.42 -19.90 1.37
CA SER A 80 9.47 -20.83 1.77
C SER A 80 10.09 -20.43 3.11
N MET A 81 10.28 -19.13 3.35
CA MET A 81 10.70 -18.63 4.65
C MET A 81 9.66 -18.93 5.73
N ALA A 82 8.38 -18.67 5.47
CA ALA A 82 7.31 -18.94 6.42
C ALA A 82 7.25 -20.41 6.83
N GLU A 83 7.33 -21.32 5.85
CA GLU A 83 7.38 -22.76 6.05
C GLU A 83 8.61 -23.19 6.84
N ARG A 84 9.80 -22.71 6.45
CA ARG A 84 11.08 -23.05 7.09
C ARG A 84 11.09 -22.68 8.59
N TRP A 85 10.49 -21.55 8.93
CA TRP A 85 10.47 -21.04 10.30
C TRP A 85 9.16 -21.34 11.04
N ALA A 86 8.24 -22.09 10.42
CA ALA A 86 6.92 -22.41 10.95
C ALA A 86 6.14 -21.17 11.46
N ILE A 87 6.24 -20.06 10.73
CA ILE A 87 5.50 -18.82 11.02
C ILE A 87 4.32 -18.67 10.06
N PRO A 88 3.27 -17.91 10.44
CA PRO A 88 2.18 -17.54 9.55
C PRO A 88 2.64 -17.07 8.15
N SER A 89 1.97 -17.56 7.11
CA SER A 89 2.33 -17.30 5.70
C SER A 89 1.93 -15.88 5.25
N PRO A 90 2.65 -15.30 4.26
CA PRO A 90 2.22 -14.08 3.60
C PRO A 90 0.93 -14.24 2.79
N VAL A 91 0.60 -15.47 2.36
CA VAL A 91 -0.57 -15.78 1.55
C VAL A 91 -1.84 -15.46 2.33
N GLN A 92 -2.69 -14.63 1.74
CA GLN A 92 -3.94 -14.22 2.35
C GLN A 92 -4.99 -15.33 2.25
N HIS A 93 -5.74 -15.55 3.33
CA HIS A 93 -6.78 -16.57 3.40
C HIS A 93 -8.11 -16.09 2.80
N TYR A 94 -8.11 -15.70 1.53
CA TYR A 94 -9.33 -15.54 0.75
C TYR A 94 -9.35 -16.54 -0.41
N GLU A 95 -10.48 -16.64 -1.11
CA GLU A 95 -10.68 -17.71 -2.09
C GLU A 95 -9.61 -17.68 -3.20
N ARG A 96 -9.04 -18.85 -3.52
CA ARG A 96 -7.92 -18.99 -4.47
C ARG A 96 -8.17 -18.28 -5.81
N HIS A 97 -9.38 -18.37 -6.32
CA HIS A 97 -9.74 -17.74 -7.60
C HIS A 97 -9.65 -16.21 -7.53
N SER A 98 -9.96 -15.61 -6.37
CA SER A 98 -9.83 -14.16 -6.16
C SER A 98 -8.36 -13.77 -6.08
N GLN A 99 -7.50 -14.63 -5.52
CA GLN A 99 -6.04 -14.37 -5.45
C GLN A 99 -5.43 -14.38 -6.85
N GLU A 100 -5.78 -15.38 -7.65
CA GLU A 100 -5.36 -15.49 -9.05
C GLU A 100 -5.85 -14.29 -9.87
N ALA A 101 -7.10 -13.85 -9.64
CA ALA A 101 -7.67 -12.69 -10.33
C ALA A 101 -6.97 -11.37 -9.94
N ILE A 102 -6.68 -11.14 -8.65
CA ILE A 102 -5.93 -9.95 -8.19
C ILE A 102 -4.54 -9.91 -8.83
N THR A 103 -3.83 -11.04 -8.87
CA THR A 103 -2.51 -11.14 -9.52
C THR A 103 -2.62 -10.83 -11.02
N ALA A 104 -3.60 -11.41 -11.72
CA ALA A 104 -3.80 -11.16 -13.15
C ALA A 104 -4.11 -9.69 -13.45
N ILE A 105 -4.96 -9.05 -12.64
CA ILE A 105 -5.28 -7.62 -12.75
C ILE A 105 -4.01 -6.79 -12.54
N SER A 106 -3.20 -7.09 -11.53
CA SER A 106 -1.94 -6.40 -11.25
C SER A 106 -0.99 -6.42 -12.46
N MET A 107 -0.78 -7.60 -13.04
CA MET A 107 0.05 -7.78 -14.22
C MET A 107 -0.46 -6.99 -15.43
N GLU A 108 -1.78 -6.95 -15.63
CA GLU A 108 -2.39 -6.22 -16.74
C GLU A 108 -2.31 -4.70 -16.54
N ILE A 109 -2.51 -4.19 -15.32
CA ILE A 109 -2.28 -2.77 -14.97
C ILE A 109 -0.85 -2.36 -15.31
N HIS A 110 0.14 -3.18 -14.92
CA HIS A 110 1.53 -2.90 -15.24
C HIS A 110 1.77 -2.88 -16.77
N ARG A 111 1.30 -3.92 -17.47
CA ARG A 111 1.42 -4.00 -18.94
C ARG A 111 0.92 -2.73 -19.62
N VAL A 112 -0.27 -2.26 -19.24
CA VAL A 112 -0.87 -1.07 -19.86
C VAL A 112 -0.14 0.21 -19.45
N THR A 113 0.38 0.28 -18.22
CA THR A 113 1.23 1.39 -17.76
C THR A 113 2.53 1.48 -18.56
N THR A 114 3.17 0.34 -18.84
CA THR A 114 4.37 0.26 -19.69
C THR A 114 4.07 0.66 -21.13
N LEU A 115 2.96 0.18 -21.71
CA LEU A 115 2.51 0.58 -23.05
C LEU A 115 2.28 2.09 -23.18
N ARG A 116 1.70 2.71 -22.15
CA ARG A 116 1.51 4.18 -22.09
C ARG A 116 2.84 4.91 -22.14
N ARG A 117 3.88 4.42 -21.43
CA ARG A 117 5.23 5.00 -21.46
C ARG A 117 5.92 4.79 -22.82
N GLY A 118 5.65 3.66 -23.48
CA GLY A 118 6.19 3.31 -24.80
C GLY A 118 5.55 4.02 -26.01
N GLY A 119 4.71 5.04 -25.81
CA GLY A 119 4.15 5.84 -26.91
C GLY A 119 2.93 5.22 -27.60
N THR A 120 2.27 4.25 -26.98
CA THR A 120 1.01 3.66 -27.49
C THR A 120 -0.08 4.73 -27.61
N SER A 121 -1.00 4.56 -28.57
CA SER A 121 -2.14 5.46 -28.75
C SER A 121 -2.91 5.68 -27.44
N ARG A 122 -3.13 6.95 -27.09
CA ARG A 122 -3.88 7.36 -25.89
C ARG A 122 -5.28 6.75 -25.83
N THR A 123 -5.95 6.60 -26.97
CA THR A 123 -7.30 6.02 -27.03
C THR A 123 -7.31 4.51 -26.78
N ALA A 124 -6.25 3.80 -27.15
CA ALA A 124 -6.10 2.38 -26.83
C ALA A 124 -5.85 2.19 -25.33
N VAL A 125 -4.94 2.99 -24.75
CA VAL A 125 -4.66 2.99 -23.31
C VAL A 125 -5.94 3.29 -22.52
N GLN A 126 -6.73 4.29 -22.92
CA GLN A 126 -7.97 4.64 -22.23
C GLN A 126 -8.99 3.48 -22.23
N ARG A 127 -9.18 2.80 -23.37
CA ARG A 127 -10.07 1.63 -23.45
C ARG A 127 -9.61 0.47 -22.56
N ASP A 128 -8.31 0.20 -22.54
CA ASP A 128 -7.72 -0.84 -21.69
C ASP A 128 -7.91 -0.51 -20.20
N TRP A 129 -7.74 0.76 -19.83
CA TRP A 129 -7.99 1.25 -18.46
C TRP A 129 -9.46 1.11 -18.06
N ASP A 130 -10.41 1.51 -18.92
CA ASP A 130 -11.85 1.34 -18.66
C ASP A 130 -12.27 -0.13 -18.53
N ALA A 131 -11.62 -1.03 -19.30
CA ALA A 131 -11.85 -2.47 -19.17
C ALA A 131 -11.32 -2.99 -17.83
N LEU A 132 -10.14 -2.55 -17.40
CA LEU A 132 -9.54 -2.90 -16.11
C LEU A 132 -10.37 -2.41 -14.92
N VAL A 133 -10.90 -1.18 -14.96
CA VAL A 133 -11.79 -0.66 -13.91
C VAL A 133 -12.99 -1.60 -13.72
N ARG A 134 -13.64 -2.01 -14.82
CA ARG A 134 -14.77 -2.95 -14.77
C ARG A 134 -14.37 -4.32 -14.21
N LYS A 135 -13.21 -4.85 -14.57
CA LYS A 135 -12.71 -6.12 -14.00
C LYS A 135 -12.52 -6.01 -12.48
N VAL A 136 -11.93 -4.91 -12.02
CA VAL A 136 -11.75 -4.64 -10.58
C VAL A 136 -13.11 -4.55 -9.88
N GLU A 137 -14.04 -3.76 -10.42
CA GLU A 137 -15.38 -3.58 -9.82
C GLU A 137 -16.17 -4.88 -9.75
N THR A 138 -16.15 -5.70 -10.82
CA THR A 138 -16.78 -7.02 -10.82
C THR A 138 -16.20 -7.93 -9.74
N LEU A 139 -14.87 -7.95 -9.59
CA LEU A 139 -14.22 -8.78 -8.58
C LEU A 139 -14.55 -8.29 -7.16
N GLN A 140 -14.55 -6.97 -6.94
CA GLN A 140 -14.96 -6.39 -5.65
C GLN A 140 -16.39 -6.77 -5.28
N GLN A 141 -17.32 -6.78 -6.25
CA GLN A 141 -18.71 -7.18 -6.03
C GLN A 141 -18.88 -8.67 -5.74
N SER A 142 -17.98 -9.52 -6.23
CA SER A 142 -18.01 -10.96 -5.93
C SER A 142 -17.38 -11.31 -4.58
N MET A 143 -16.57 -10.42 -4.01
CA MET A 143 -15.97 -10.65 -2.69
C MET A 143 -16.99 -10.43 -1.57
N PRO A 144 -16.93 -11.18 -0.46
CA PRO A 144 -17.79 -10.95 0.70
C PRO A 144 -17.65 -9.52 1.23
N SER A 145 -18.74 -8.75 1.26
CA SER A 145 -18.73 -7.33 1.67
C SER A 145 -18.42 -7.11 3.15
N ASP A 146 -18.60 -8.14 3.97
CA ASP A 146 -18.72 -8.01 5.42
C ASP A 146 -17.38 -8.25 6.13
N VAL A 147 -16.40 -8.80 5.41
CA VAL A 147 -15.11 -9.21 5.94
C VAL A 147 -14.01 -8.43 5.23
N PRO A 148 -13.43 -7.41 5.89
CA PRO A 148 -12.27 -6.72 5.36
C PRO A 148 -11.14 -7.70 5.08
N THR A 149 -10.54 -7.59 3.89
CA THR A 149 -9.36 -8.36 3.51
C THR A 149 -8.32 -7.42 2.90
N MET A 150 -7.04 -7.78 2.99
CA MET A 150 -6.00 -7.01 2.31
C MET A 150 -6.15 -7.10 0.78
N GLY A 151 -6.75 -8.17 0.24
CA GLY A 151 -7.14 -8.29 -1.16
C GLY A 151 -8.19 -7.25 -1.57
N ALA A 152 -9.22 -7.03 -0.75
CA ALA A 152 -10.21 -5.98 -0.99
C ALA A 152 -9.57 -4.58 -0.94
N SER A 153 -8.67 -4.33 0.01
CA SER A 153 -7.87 -3.09 0.04
C SER A 153 -7.05 -2.91 -1.24
N GLN A 154 -6.42 -3.98 -1.74
CA GLN A 154 -5.61 -3.92 -2.97
C GLN A 154 -6.47 -3.57 -4.20
N LEU A 155 -7.69 -4.11 -4.27
CA LEU A 155 -8.62 -3.77 -5.35
C LEU A 155 -9.04 -2.31 -5.32
N HIS A 156 -9.25 -1.72 -4.13
CA HIS A 156 -9.49 -0.29 -4.01
C HIS A 156 -8.31 0.55 -4.53
N ILE A 157 -7.07 0.09 -4.33
CA ILE A 157 -5.88 0.78 -4.84
C ILE A 157 -5.79 0.67 -6.35
N PHE A 158 -6.00 -0.52 -6.91
CA PHE A 158 -6.06 -0.71 -8.35
C PHE A 158 -7.14 0.18 -8.99
N ARG A 159 -8.33 0.22 -8.38
CA ARG A 159 -9.42 1.10 -8.80
C ARG A 159 -9.00 2.57 -8.75
N GLY A 160 -8.41 3.02 -7.65
CA GLY A 160 -7.93 4.40 -7.48
C GLY A 160 -6.88 4.79 -8.52
N ALA A 161 -5.87 3.94 -8.73
CA ALA A 161 -4.82 4.17 -9.71
C ALA A 161 -5.38 4.28 -11.14
N LEU A 162 -6.29 3.37 -11.51
CA LEU A 162 -6.95 3.37 -12.81
C LEU A 162 -7.84 4.61 -13.00
N LEU A 163 -8.66 4.95 -12.02
CA LEU A 163 -9.53 6.13 -12.10
C LEU A 163 -8.71 7.42 -12.23
N ALA A 164 -7.59 7.54 -11.52
CA ALA A 164 -6.71 8.71 -11.59
C ALA A 164 -6.14 8.92 -13.00
N GLY A 165 -5.66 7.86 -13.67
CA GLY A 165 -5.15 8.01 -15.04
C GLY A 165 -6.23 8.15 -16.12
N LEU A 166 -7.49 7.86 -15.80
CA LEU A 166 -8.66 8.26 -16.59
C LEU A 166 -9.10 9.71 -16.33
N GLY A 167 -8.49 10.41 -15.37
CA GLY A 167 -8.86 11.77 -14.96
C GLY A 167 -10.08 11.82 -14.03
N ARG A 168 -10.57 10.67 -13.54
CA ARG A 168 -11.69 10.56 -12.60
C ARG A 168 -11.18 10.72 -11.16
N HIS A 169 -10.64 11.89 -10.87
CA HIS A 169 -9.83 12.10 -9.67
C HIS A 169 -10.59 12.06 -8.34
N GLU A 170 -11.86 12.45 -8.32
CA GLU A 170 -12.69 12.37 -7.10
C GLU A 170 -12.93 10.91 -6.72
N GLU A 171 -13.42 10.10 -7.64
CA GLU A 171 -13.63 8.66 -7.43
C GLU A 171 -12.32 7.93 -7.12
N ALA A 172 -11.20 8.38 -7.70
CA ALA A 172 -9.87 7.87 -7.36
C ALA A 172 -9.50 8.15 -5.89
N SER A 173 -9.82 9.35 -5.41
CA SER A 173 -9.58 9.77 -4.02
C SER A 173 -10.46 8.99 -3.05
N GLU A 174 -11.73 8.76 -3.39
CA GLU A 174 -12.63 7.90 -2.61
C GLU A 174 -12.09 6.47 -2.51
N ALA A 175 -11.64 5.91 -3.63
CA ALA A 175 -11.04 4.58 -3.65
C ALA A 175 -9.79 4.49 -2.77
N ALA A 176 -8.93 5.51 -2.74
CA ALA A 176 -7.77 5.56 -1.85
C ALA A 176 -8.16 5.59 -0.36
N ILE A 177 -9.19 6.37 0.00
CA ILE A 177 -9.71 6.42 1.37
C ILE A 177 -10.25 5.04 1.79
N GLU A 178 -11.05 4.39 0.94
CA GLU A 178 -11.60 3.06 1.23
C GLU A 178 -10.52 1.98 1.29
N ALA A 179 -9.45 2.09 0.49
CA ALA A 179 -8.30 1.21 0.60
C ALA A 179 -7.67 1.29 2.01
N VAL A 180 -7.38 2.50 2.50
CA VAL A 180 -6.76 2.70 3.81
C VAL A 180 -7.67 2.23 4.94
N LYS A 181 -8.97 2.54 4.88
CA LYS A 181 -9.95 2.05 5.86
C LYS A 181 -9.98 0.53 5.89
N THR A 182 -10.07 -0.11 4.72
CA THR A 182 -10.11 -1.57 4.60
C THR A 182 -8.83 -2.21 5.14
N ALA A 183 -7.65 -1.68 4.77
CA ALA A 183 -6.37 -2.18 5.27
C ALA A 183 -6.28 -2.07 6.80
N ARG A 184 -6.67 -0.93 7.37
CA ARG A 184 -6.62 -0.71 8.83
C ARG A 184 -7.56 -1.61 9.61
N ALA A 185 -8.72 -1.95 9.04
CA ALA A 185 -9.64 -2.91 9.64
C ALA A 185 -9.00 -4.32 9.78
N VAL A 186 -8.05 -4.66 8.90
CA VAL A 186 -7.32 -5.94 8.94
C VAL A 186 -6.07 -5.84 9.81
N ARG A 187 -5.17 -4.90 9.51
CA ARG A 187 -3.79 -4.88 10.05
C ARG A 187 -3.47 -3.72 11.00
N SER A 188 -4.47 -2.92 11.39
CA SER A 188 -4.26 -1.62 12.05
C SER A 188 -3.43 -0.66 11.18
N ILE A 189 -2.98 0.44 11.78
CA ILE A 189 -2.21 1.50 11.14
C ILE A 189 -0.83 0.96 10.71
N ALA A 190 -0.37 1.34 9.52
CA ALA A 190 1.00 1.08 9.06
C ALA A 190 1.55 2.22 8.19
N VAL A 191 2.86 2.19 7.92
CA VAL A 191 3.56 3.20 7.11
C VAL A 191 3.02 3.22 5.68
N GLU A 192 2.54 2.08 5.19
CA GLU A 192 1.95 1.91 3.87
C GLU A 192 0.71 2.80 3.71
N ASP A 193 -0.05 3.03 4.78
CA ASP A 193 -1.21 3.95 4.75
C ASP A 193 -0.77 5.36 4.32
N CYS A 194 0.37 5.84 4.86
CA CYS A 194 0.95 7.12 4.47
C CYS A 194 1.36 7.14 3.00
N ARG A 195 1.97 6.04 2.50
CA ARG A 195 2.35 5.94 1.09
C ARG A 195 1.13 6.00 0.18
N CYS A 196 0.08 5.23 0.48
CA CYS A 196 -1.17 5.23 -0.28
C CYS A 196 -1.80 6.63 -0.34
N LEU A 197 -1.98 7.27 0.82
CA LEU A 197 -2.55 8.62 0.91
C LEU A 197 -1.71 9.65 0.16
N SER A 198 -0.38 9.59 0.29
CA SER A 198 0.52 10.54 -0.37
C SER A 198 0.45 10.45 -1.90
N THR A 199 0.38 9.23 -2.45
CA THR A 199 0.23 9.01 -3.90
C THR A 199 -1.11 9.54 -4.40
N ALA A 200 -2.19 9.32 -3.63
CA ALA A 200 -3.51 9.84 -3.97
C ALA A 200 -3.57 11.37 -3.90
N VAL A 201 -3.01 11.99 -2.85
CA VAL A 201 -2.94 13.45 -2.69
C VAL A 201 -2.21 14.11 -3.85
N ARG A 202 -1.05 13.58 -4.27
CA ARG A 202 -0.29 14.11 -5.42
C ARG A 202 -1.05 14.05 -6.75
N SER A 203 -2.00 13.12 -6.85
CA SER A 203 -2.77 12.88 -8.08
C SER A 203 -4.15 13.55 -8.06
N ALA A 204 -4.56 14.13 -6.93
CA ALA A 204 -5.86 14.76 -6.77
C ALA A 204 -5.81 16.27 -7.15
N PRO A 205 -6.90 16.83 -7.72
CA PRO A 205 -7.00 18.25 -7.99
C PRO A 205 -6.75 19.08 -6.73
N HIS A 206 -5.83 20.04 -6.83
CA HIS A 206 -5.56 20.97 -5.73
C HIS A 206 -6.83 21.73 -5.36
N GLY A 207 -7.16 21.75 -4.07
CA GLY A 207 -8.35 22.42 -3.54
C GLY A 207 -9.63 21.57 -3.53
N SER A 208 -9.60 20.30 -3.98
CA SER A 208 -10.75 19.42 -3.81
C SER A 208 -10.94 19.05 -2.34
N GLN A 209 -12.19 18.91 -1.90
CA GLN A 209 -12.52 18.53 -0.52
C GLN A 209 -11.87 17.20 -0.12
N LEU A 210 -11.89 16.21 -1.03
CA LEU A 210 -11.27 14.90 -0.79
C LEU A 210 -9.75 14.99 -0.69
N CYS A 211 -9.09 15.87 -1.46
CA CYS A 211 -7.65 16.12 -1.31
C CYS A 211 -7.31 16.65 0.09
N HIS A 212 -8.11 17.60 0.60
CA HIS A 212 -7.95 18.11 1.97
C HIS A 212 -8.16 17.01 3.03
N VAL A 213 -9.19 16.17 2.88
CA VAL A 213 -9.44 15.03 3.79
C VAL A 213 -8.27 14.05 3.79
N MET A 214 -7.78 13.64 2.62
CA MET A 214 -6.64 12.72 2.52
C MET A 214 -5.35 13.32 3.10
N LEU A 215 -5.12 14.62 2.90
CA LEU A 215 -3.95 15.31 3.46
C LEU A 215 -4.00 15.37 4.99
N GLU A 216 -5.17 15.66 5.57
CA GLU A 216 -5.37 15.66 7.02
C GLU A 216 -5.24 14.26 7.61
N GLU A 217 -5.74 13.25 6.92
CA GLU A 217 -5.56 11.85 7.31
C GLU A 217 -4.09 11.44 7.26
N LEU A 218 -3.36 11.84 6.21
CA LEU A 218 -1.92 11.59 6.08
C LEU A 218 -1.13 12.23 7.22
N ARG A 219 -1.41 13.49 7.55
CA ARG A 219 -0.80 14.22 8.67
C ARG A 219 -1.06 13.54 10.01
N SER A 220 -2.32 13.13 10.23
CA SER A 220 -2.72 12.46 11.47
C SER A 220 -2.04 11.10 11.61
N THR A 221 -1.95 10.34 10.51
CA THR A 221 -1.24 9.06 10.46
C THR A 221 0.27 9.24 10.72
N CYS A 222 0.89 10.26 10.14
CA CYS A 222 2.28 10.61 10.39
C CYS A 222 2.52 11.00 11.86
N ALA A 223 1.61 11.76 12.47
CA ALA A 223 1.72 12.10 13.89
C ALA A 223 1.72 10.86 14.79
N LEU A 224 0.87 9.88 14.48
CA LEU A 224 0.79 8.63 15.24
C LEU A 224 2.03 7.75 15.04
N LEU A 225 2.47 7.58 13.80
CA LEU A 225 3.56 6.65 13.48
C LEU A 225 4.94 7.26 13.75
N LEU A 226 5.14 8.50 13.33
CA LEU A 226 6.44 9.18 13.29
C LEU A 226 6.58 10.24 14.39
N GLY A 227 5.50 10.54 15.12
CA GLY A 227 5.49 11.51 16.22
C GLY A 227 5.29 12.97 15.78
N THR A 228 5.09 13.24 14.49
CA THR A 228 4.99 14.59 13.92
C THR A 228 4.09 14.62 12.69
N ARG A 229 3.26 15.66 12.55
CA ARG A 229 2.39 15.88 11.37
C ARG A 229 3.22 16.33 10.17
N GLU A 230 4.32 17.03 10.41
CA GLU A 230 5.23 17.62 9.43
C GLU A 230 5.91 16.56 8.56
N ALA A 231 6.04 15.32 9.07
CA ALA A 231 6.55 14.20 8.29
C ALA A 231 5.72 13.90 7.03
N ALA A 232 4.43 14.25 7.00
CA ALA A 232 3.61 14.15 5.79
C ALA A 232 4.23 14.95 4.63
N THR A 233 4.63 16.19 4.91
CA THR A 233 5.22 17.09 3.92
C THR A 233 6.66 16.70 3.59
N ILE A 234 7.48 16.50 4.62
CA ILE A 234 8.92 16.27 4.49
C ILE A 234 9.25 14.93 3.83
N ILE A 235 8.58 13.86 4.26
CA ILE A 235 8.93 12.49 3.84
C ILE A 235 8.05 12.03 2.69
N PHE A 236 6.74 12.28 2.77
CA PHE A 236 5.78 11.66 1.86
C PHE A 236 5.33 12.56 0.73
N LEU A 237 5.34 13.88 0.85
CA LEU A 237 4.97 14.78 -0.25
C LEU A 237 6.19 15.40 -0.94
N ASN A 238 7.35 15.41 -0.29
CA ASN A 238 8.60 15.95 -0.83
C ASN A 238 8.44 17.42 -1.30
N GLU A 239 7.57 18.18 -0.64
CA GLU A 239 7.52 19.63 -0.84
C GLU A 239 8.75 20.20 -0.15
N GLN A 240 9.79 20.50 -0.93
CA GLN A 240 10.95 21.21 -0.42
C GLN A 240 10.48 22.58 0.07
N SER A 241 10.70 22.84 1.36
CA SER A 241 10.59 24.17 1.97
C SER A 241 11.56 25.16 1.33
#